data_AF-A0A2M4CPS5-F1
#
_entry.id   AF-A0A2M4CPS5-F1
#
_cell.length_a   1.000
_cell.length_b   1.000
_cell.length_c   1.000
_cell.angle_alpha   90.00
_cell.angle_beta   90.00
_cell.angle_gamma   90.00
#
_symmetry.space_group_name_H-M   'P 1'
#
loop_
_entity.id
_entity.type
_entity.pdbx_description
1 polymer ?
#
loop_
_entity_poly.entity_id
_entity_poly.type
_entity_poly.pdbx_seq_one_letter_code
_entity_poly.pdbx_strand_id
1 'polypeptide(L)'
;MSIAKFPKCKLENMKQVLSLLVVIALLCAFTHASYATKAKENTGDERSIIGGKDASISSYPFALLMFVNGITACSASVIGEFYALTAAHCLVHGDKPPQTYQVTFLGGTSSIGSNGTIFNASYYVIHDEYNECTIDNDVAVVRVTTSFFTDPAIKAITLQDDEPAASTSCYAVGWGLLTIPPNFIDANNLQIANYTLQTSQNCRSLLGERITEQ
;
A
#
# COMPACT_ATOMS: atom_id res chain seq x y z
N MET A 1 27.48 5.86 -15.49
CA MET A 1 26.08 5.44 -15.27
C MET A 1 26.03 4.85 -13.86
N SER A 2 25.85 5.73 -12.87
CA SER A 2 25.94 5.36 -11.46
C SER A 2 24.65 4.69 -11.03
N ILE A 3 24.76 3.43 -10.59
CA ILE A 3 23.68 2.68 -9.96
C ILE A 3 23.44 3.34 -8.61
N ALA A 4 22.32 4.04 -8.45
CA ALA A 4 21.89 4.56 -7.16
C ALA A 4 21.70 3.37 -6.22
N LYS A 5 22.50 3.36 -5.16
CA LYS A 5 22.48 2.35 -4.12
C LYS A 5 21.35 2.76 -3.17
N PHE A 6 20.21 2.07 -3.22
CA PHE A 6 19.12 2.30 -2.27
C PHE A 6 19.65 2.09 -0.84
N PRO A 7 19.59 3.11 0.04
CA PRO A 7 19.98 2.92 1.43
C PRO A 7 18.94 2.01 2.08
N LYS A 8 19.37 0.79 2.44
CA LYS A 8 18.59 -0.06 3.36
C LYS A 8 18.25 0.79 4.58
N CYS A 9 17.03 0.66 5.09
CA CYS A 9 16.70 1.02 6.47
C CYS A 9 17.51 0.11 7.42
N LYS A 10 18.83 0.29 7.45
CA LYS A 10 19.67 -0.25 8.51
C LYS A 10 19.32 0.57 9.73
N LEU A 11 18.98 -0.12 10.80
CA LEU A 11 19.09 0.37 12.17
C LEU A 11 20.55 0.79 12.43
N GLU A 12 20.96 1.94 11.88
CA GLU A 12 22.17 2.64 12.29
C GLU A 12 21.87 3.24 13.66
N ASN A 13 22.05 2.43 14.70
CA ASN A 13 22.43 2.86 16.06
C ASN A 13 22.68 1.70 17.04
N MET A 14 22.73 0.43 16.60
CA MET A 14 22.90 -0.68 17.55
C MET A 14 24.29 -0.72 18.24
N LYS A 15 25.33 -0.07 17.67
CA LYS A 15 26.68 -0.06 18.26
C LYS A 15 26.82 0.93 19.43
N GLN A 16 26.17 2.09 19.38
CA GLN A 16 26.16 3.02 20.52
C GLN A 16 25.15 2.59 21.59
N VAL A 17 24.06 1.93 21.19
CA VAL A 17 23.06 1.37 22.11
C VAL A 17 23.62 0.20 22.92
N LEU A 18 24.46 -0.67 22.33
CA LEU A 18 25.12 -1.75 23.08
C LEU A 18 26.00 -1.23 24.22
N SER A 19 26.74 -0.14 23.99
CA SER A 19 27.62 0.47 25.00
C SER A 19 26.82 1.16 26.11
N LEU A 20 25.64 1.73 25.80
CA LEU A 20 24.76 2.35 26.78
C LEU A 20 23.97 1.32 27.61
N LEU A 21 23.56 0.20 26.99
CA LEU A 21 22.80 -0.87 27.64
C LEU A 21 23.60 -1.58 28.74
N VAL A 22 24.93 -1.72 28.58
CA VAL A 22 25.80 -2.31 29.61
C VAL A 22 25.91 -1.40 30.85
N VAL A 23 25.92 -0.08 30.66
CA VAL A 23 25.98 0.91 31.76
C VAL A 23 24.64 1.01 32.50
N ILE A 24 23.52 0.94 31.77
CA ILE A 24 22.17 0.97 32.35
C ILE A 24 21.84 -0.34 33.10
N ALA A 25 22.28 -1.50 32.59
CA ALA A 25 22.10 -2.78 33.28
C ALA A 25 22.82 -2.86 34.64
N LEU A 26 23.97 -2.18 34.77
CA LEU A 26 24.70 -2.06 36.05
C LEU A 26 24.02 -1.10 37.04
N LEU A 27 23.27 -0.11 36.56
CA LEU A 27 22.53 0.85 37.40
C LEU A 27 21.11 0.40 37.76
N CYS A 28 20.49 -0.47 36.95
CA CYS A 28 19.12 -0.96 37.17
C CYS A 28 19.01 -2.22 38.05
N ALA A 29 20.12 -2.77 38.56
CA ALA A 29 20.11 -3.94 39.44
C ALA A 29 19.48 -3.68 40.84
N PHE A 30 19.05 -2.44 41.15
CA PHE A 30 18.47 -2.09 42.47
C PHE A 30 17.00 -1.68 42.47
N THR A 31 16.27 -1.73 41.36
CA THR A 31 14.82 -1.47 41.38
C THR A 31 14.07 -2.43 40.47
N HIS A 32 13.42 -3.44 41.08
CA HIS A 32 12.44 -4.27 40.41
C HIS A 32 11.18 -3.45 40.13
N ALA A 33 11.08 -2.90 38.91
CA ALA A 33 9.81 -2.53 38.32
C ALA A 33 9.92 -2.75 36.81
N SER A 34 9.46 -3.93 36.36
CA SER A 34 9.38 -4.27 34.95
C SER A 34 8.43 -3.33 34.23
N TYR A 35 8.96 -2.33 33.53
CA TYR A 35 8.25 -1.67 32.44
C TYR A 35 8.71 -2.30 31.11
N ALA A 36 8.09 -3.42 30.77
CA ALA A 36 8.13 -3.92 29.41
C ALA A 36 7.04 -3.17 28.61
N THR A 37 7.41 -2.04 28.00
CA THR A 37 6.57 -1.46 26.95
C THR A 37 6.66 -2.39 25.74
N LYS A 38 5.63 -3.21 25.51
CA LYS A 38 5.43 -3.88 24.22
C LYS A 38 5.35 -2.80 23.15
N ALA A 39 6.39 -2.69 22.33
CA ALA A 39 6.26 -2.03 21.04
C ALA A 39 5.16 -2.76 20.27
N LYS A 40 4.07 -2.07 19.97
CA LYS A 40 3.01 -2.56 19.11
C LYS A 40 3.58 -2.57 17.69
N GLU A 41 4.11 -3.70 17.25
CA GLU A 41 4.25 -3.97 15.82
C GLU A 41 2.84 -3.93 15.23
N ASN A 42 2.50 -2.83 14.56
CA ASN A 42 1.34 -2.80 13.67
C ASN A 42 1.71 -3.63 12.43
N THR A 43 1.58 -4.95 12.51
CA THR A 43 1.44 -5.81 11.33
C THR A 43 0.03 -5.70 10.79
N GLY A 44 -0.47 -4.46 10.63
CA GLY A 44 -1.71 -4.21 9.92
C GLY A 44 -1.41 -4.49 8.46
N ASP A 45 -1.89 -5.61 7.95
CA ASP A 45 -1.92 -5.85 6.51
C ASP A 45 -2.77 -4.70 5.90
N GLU A 46 -2.10 -3.79 5.20
CA GLU A 46 -2.62 -2.48 4.75
C GLU A 46 -3.77 -2.60 3.75
N ARG A 47 -4.07 -3.82 3.33
CA ARG A 47 -5.17 -4.16 2.45
C ARG A 47 -6.46 -4.34 3.23
N SER A 48 -6.84 -3.46 4.16
CA SER A 48 -8.05 -3.68 4.96
C SER A 48 -9.23 -2.82 4.50
N ILE A 49 -10.33 -3.43 4.03
CA ILE A 49 -11.62 -2.75 3.78
C ILE A 49 -12.54 -3.04 4.98
N ILE A 50 -12.14 -2.54 6.15
CA ILE A 50 -12.82 -2.85 7.42
C ILE A 50 -14.26 -2.31 7.38
N GLY A 51 -15.23 -3.20 7.59
CA GLY A 51 -16.65 -2.83 7.53
C GLY A 51 -17.15 -2.58 6.11
N GLY A 52 -16.43 -3.06 5.10
CA GLY A 52 -16.83 -3.00 3.70
C GLY A 52 -18.13 -3.75 3.40
N LYS A 53 -18.70 -3.45 2.24
CA LYS A 53 -19.84 -4.17 1.67
C LYS A 53 -19.49 -4.63 0.26
N ASP A 54 -20.08 -5.74 -0.16
CA ASP A 54 -19.96 -6.24 -1.53
C ASP A 54 -20.27 -5.13 -2.56
N ALA A 55 -19.40 -5.02 -3.55
CA ALA A 55 -19.44 -4.04 -4.62
C ALA A 55 -19.40 -4.72 -5.99
N SER A 56 -20.09 -4.11 -6.95
CA SER A 56 -20.01 -4.53 -8.35
C SER A 56 -18.84 -3.86 -9.04
N ILE A 57 -18.05 -4.63 -9.80
CA ILE A 57 -17.00 -4.07 -10.67
C ILE A 57 -17.58 -3.09 -11.70
N SER A 58 -18.86 -3.24 -12.06
CA SER A 58 -19.54 -2.29 -12.95
C SER A 58 -19.67 -0.88 -12.36
N SER A 59 -19.68 -0.76 -11.03
CA SER A 59 -19.67 0.52 -10.31
C SER A 59 -18.26 1.10 -10.16
N TYR A 60 -17.23 0.25 -10.15
CA TYR A 60 -15.83 0.63 -9.96
C TYR A 60 -14.93 0.02 -11.05
N PRO A 61 -15.18 0.35 -12.33
CA PRO A 61 -14.55 -0.34 -13.47
C PRO A 61 -13.05 -0.08 -13.62
N PHE A 62 -12.49 0.79 -12.79
CA PHE A 62 -11.06 1.08 -12.73
C PHE A 62 -10.30 0.17 -11.74
N ALA A 63 -10.99 -0.55 -10.86
CA ALA A 63 -10.35 -1.35 -9.82
C ALA A 63 -9.63 -2.57 -10.41
N LEU A 64 -8.36 -2.76 -10.02
CA LEU A 64 -7.54 -3.90 -10.40
C LEU A 64 -6.99 -4.60 -9.17
N LEU A 65 -7.01 -5.92 -9.20
CA LEU A 65 -6.21 -6.75 -8.31
C LEU A 65 -4.86 -7.00 -8.98
N MET A 66 -3.79 -6.54 -8.36
CA MET A 66 -2.42 -6.64 -8.86
C MET A 66 -1.69 -7.79 -8.16
N PHE A 67 -1.00 -8.63 -8.90
CA PHE A 67 -0.15 -9.68 -8.38
C PHE A 67 1.32 -9.43 -8.74
N VAL A 68 2.20 -9.57 -7.76
CA VAL A 68 3.65 -9.43 -7.91
C VAL A 68 4.29 -10.79 -7.67
N ASN A 69 4.97 -11.31 -8.69
CA ASN A 69 5.50 -12.67 -8.76
C ASN A 69 4.47 -13.76 -8.44
N GLY A 70 3.18 -13.49 -8.62
CA GLY A 70 2.09 -14.42 -8.28
C GLY A 70 1.90 -14.69 -6.79
N ILE A 71 2.55 -13.93 -5.90
CA ILE A 71 2.52 -14.15 -4.44
C ILE A 71 1.91 -12.95 -3.73
N THR A 72 2.50 -11.76 -3.90
CA THR A 72 2.02 -10.55 -3.22
C THR A 72 0.84 -9.99 -4.00
N ALA A 73 -0.30 -9.79 -3.32
CA ALA A 73 -1.47 -9.16 -3.91
C ALA A 73 -1.56 -7.71 -3.44
N CYS A 74 -1.65 -6.75 -4.37
CA CYS A 74 -1.87 -5.32 -4.14
C CYS A 74 -3.10 -4.85 -4.92
N SER A 75 -3.51 -3.60 -4.70
CA SER A 75 -4.52 -2.95 -5.54
C SER A 75 -3.87 -1.99 -6.53
N ALA A 76 -4.54 -1.77 -7.65
CA ALA A 76 -4.18 -0.72 -8.60
C ALA A 76 -5.45 -0.12 -9.23
N SER A 77 -5.31 1.05 -9.85
CA SER A 77 -6.40 1.73 -10.55
C SER A 77 -6.02 1.99 -12.01
N VAL A 78 -6.91 1.68 -12.95
CA VAL A 78 -6.74 2.05 -14.36
C VAL A 78 -6.83 3.57 -14.49
N ILE A 79 -5.77 4.21 -14.99
CA ILE A 79 -5.71 5.66 -15.22
C ILE A 79 -5.62 6.02 -16.71
N GLY A 80 -5.54 5.02 -17.58
CA GLY A 80 -5.55 5.18 -19.03
C GLY A 80 -5.54 3.83 -19.74
N GLU A 81 -5.55 3.87 -21.08
CA GLU A 81 -5.66 2.66 -21.90
C GLU A 81 -4.60 1.60 -21.59
N PHE A 82 -3.36 2.02 -21.33
CA PHE A 82 -2.23 1.12 -21.05
C PHE A 82 -1.64 1.33 -19.66
N TYR A 83 -2.23 2.17 -18.81
CA TYR A 83 -1.58 2.64 -17.59
C TYR A 83 -2.45 2.39 -16.35
N ALA A 84 -1.81 1.82 -15.32
CA ALA A 84 -2.38 1.65 -13.99
C ALA A 84 -1.53 2.38 -12.95
N LEU A 85 -2.19 2.99 -11.96
CA LEU A 85 -1.58 3.61 -10.79
C LEU A 85 -1.63 2.64 -9.60
N THR A 86 -0.55 2.53 -8.85
CA THR A 86 -0.45 1.70 -7.64
C THR A 86 0.54 2.33 -6.65
N ALA A 87 0.74 1.68 -5.51
CA ALA A 87 1.72 2.09 -4.52
C ALA A 87 3.13 1.61 -4.90
N ALA A 88 4.15 2.40 -4.58
CA ALA A 88 5.55 2.04 -4.81
C ALA A 88 5.97 0.83 -3.97
N HIS A 89 5.52 0.73 -2.72
CA HIS A 89 5.86 -0.38 -1.83
C HIS A 89 5.43 -1.75 -2.39
N CYS A 90 4.42 -1.78 -3.26
CA CYS A 90 4.01 -3.01 -3.95
C CYS A 90 5.06 -3.54 -4.92
N LEU A 91 5.92 -2.67 -5.46
CA LEU A 91 6.98 -3.03 -6.42
C LEU A 91 8.38 -3.13 -5.78
N VAL A 92 8.51 -2.85 -4.48
CA VAL A 92 9.80 -2.85 -3.77
C VAL A 92 9.82 -3.99 -2.76
N HIS A 93 10.58 -5.05 -3.05
CA HIS A 93 10.77 -6.18 -2.12
C HIS A 93 12.25 -6.58 -2.00
N GLY A 94 12.97 -5.92 -1.09
CA GLY A 94 14.37 -6.24 -0.78
C GLY A 94 15.36 -5.78 -1.86
N ASP A 95 16.43 -6.53 -2.06
CA ASP A 95 17.56 -6.12 -2.92
C ASP A 95 17.34 -6.35 -4.42
N LYS A 96 16.16 -6.83 -4.84
CA LYS A 96 15.90 -7.04 -6.25
C LYS A 96 15.65 -5.69 -6.92
N PRO A 97 16.16 -5.48 -8.14
CA PRO A 97 15.79 -4.29 -8.89
C PRO A 97 14.25 -4.27 -9.07
N PRO A 98 13.66 -3.07 -9.22
CA PRO A 98 12.44 -2.86 -10.01
C PRO A 98 12.58 -3.59 -11.37
N GLN A 99 11.71 -3.59 -12.35
CA GLN A 99 11.88 -4.40 -13.59
C GLN A 99 12.05 -5.95 -13.45
N THR A 100 12.48 -6.54 -12.32
CA THR A 100 12.67 -8.00 -12.19
C THR A 100 11.42 -8.73 -11.73
N TYR A 101 10.43 -8.01 -11.21
CA TYR A 101 9.17 -8.57 -10.77
C TYR A 101 8.24 -8.82 -11.95
N GLN A 102 7.65 -10.01 -12.01
CA GLN A 102 6.51 -10.27 -12.87
C GLN A 102 5.28 -9.62 -12.25
N VAL A 103 4.70 -8.66 -12.94
CA VAL A 103 3.48 -7.97 -12.50
C VAL A 103 2.34 -8.33 -13.43
N THR A 104 1.24 -8.82 -12.84
CA THR A 104 -0.01 -9.07 -13.55
C THR A 104 -1.18 -8.39 -12.86
N PHE A 105 -2.22 -8.09 -13.62
CA PHE A 105 -3.46 -7.51 -13.13
C PHE A 105 -4.62 -8.42 -13.48
N LEU A 106 -5.58 -8.51 -12.57
CA LEU A 106 -6.93 -9.01 -12.81
C LEU A 106 -7.89 -7.82 -12.76
N GLY A 107 -8.65 -7.61 -13.84
CA GLY A 107 -9.67 -6.57 -13.94
C GLY A 107 -10.97 -7.11 -14.55
N GLY A 108 -12.01 -6.28 -14.59
CA GLY A 108 -13.29 -6.61 -15.24
C GLY A 108 -14.18 -7.59 -14.48
N THR A 109 -13.81 -7.98 -13.26
CA THR A 109 -14.58 -8.90 -12.41
C THR A 109 -14.71 -8.39 -10.99
N SER A 110 -15.84 -8.72 -10.33
CA SER A 110 -15.99 -8.53 -8.88
C SER A 110 -15.33 -9.65 -8.09
N SER A 111 -15.14 -10.84 -8.65
CA SER A 111 -14.70 -12.02 -7.89
C SER A 111 -13.34 -12.51 -8.36
N ILE A 112 -12.43 -12.75 -7.40
CA ILE A 112 -11.04 -13.17 -7.66
C ILE A 112 -10.98 -14.48 -8.48
N GLY A 113 -12.00 -15.34 -8.36
CA GLY A 113 -12.02 -16.67 -8.98
C GLY A 113 -12.78 -16.78 -10.31
N SER A 114 -13.28 -15.69 -10.92
CA SER A 114 -14.13 -15.80 -12.11
C SER A 114 -14.00 -14.63 -13.09
N ASN A 115 -14.24 -14.91 -14.38
CA ASN A 115 -14.67 -13.99 -15.45
C ASN A 115 -13.97 -12.62 -15.58
N GLY A 116 -12.75 -12.46 -15.07
CA GLY A 116 -11.94 -11.26 -15.30
C GLY A 116 -10.91 -11.46 -16.40
N THR A 117 -10.33 -10.34 -16.84
CA THR A 117 -9.26 -10.32 -17.83
C THR A 117 -7.90 -10.15 -17.14
N ILE A 118 -6.92 -10.95 -17.54
CA ILE A 118 -5.54 -10.86 -17.05
C ILE A 118 -4.71 -9.97 -17.97
N PHE A 119 -4.02 -8.99 -17.40
CA PHE A 119 -3.09 -8.12 -18.09
C PHE A 119 -1.68 -8.31 -17.55
N ASN A 120 -0.68 -8.29 -18.44
CA ASN A 120 0.73 -8.39 -18.06
C ASN A 120 1.37 -7.00 -18.12
N ALA A 121 2.16 -6.66 -17.11
CA ALA A 121 2.98 -5.46 -17.16
C ALA A 121 4.11 -5.62 -18.19
N SER A 122 4.38 -4.53 -18.91
CA SER A 122 5.54 -4.38 -19.79
C SER A 122 6.72 -3.72 -19.06
N TYR A 123 6.43 -2.71 -18.25
CA TYR A 123 7.36 -2.05 -17.35
C TYR A 123 6.58 -1.23 -16.32
N TYR A 124 7.27 -0.69 -15.33
CA TYR A 124 6.73 0.26 -14.37
C TYR A 124 7.78 1.28 -13.96
N VAL A 125 7.31 2.40 -13.43
CA VAL A 125 8.12 3.50 -12.90
C VAL A 125 7.67 3.75 -11.47
N ILE A 126 8.62 3.70 -10.55
CA ILE A 126 8.44 4.10 -9.15
C ILE A 126 8.78 5.59 -9.05
N HIS A 127 8.09 6.33 -8.20
CA HIS A 127 8.43 7.74 -7.96
C HIS A 127 9.90 7.88 -7.55
N ASP A 128 10.63 8.80 -8.18
CA ASP A 128 12.08 8.94 -7.98
C ASP A 128 12.44 9.32 -6.53
N GLU A 129 11.51 9.94 -5.81
CA GLU A 129 11.64 10.33 -4.41
C GLU A 129 10.96 9.36 -3.42
N TYR A 130 10.54 8.17 -3.87
CA TYR A 130 9.98 7.16 -2.96
C TYR A 130 11.00 6.77 -1.88
N ASN A 131 10.57 6.82 -0.62
CA ASN A 131 11.40 6.49 0.53
C ASN A 131 10.79 5.31 1.31
N GLU A 132 11.44 4.14 1.24
CA GLU A 132 10.98 2.91 1.91
C GLU A 132 10.94 3.02 3.45
N CYS A 133 11.72 3.92 4.05
CA CYS A 133 11.71 4.11 5.51
C CYS A 133 10.53 4.99 5.97
N THR A 134 10.21 6.05 5.23
CA THR A 134 9.15 7.00 5.62
C THR A 134 7.81 6.71 4.94
N ILE A 135 7.82 5.94 3.85
CA ILE A 135 6.69 5.71 2.93
C ILE A 135 6.25 7.00 2.22
N ASP A 136 7.12 8.02 2.20
CA ASP A 136 6.88 9.22 1.41
C ASP A 136 6.95 8.91 -0.09
N ASN A 137 6.11 9.60 -0.87
CA ASN A 137 5.97 9.41 -2.31
C ASN A 137 5.69 7.94 -2.71
N ASP A 138 4.83 7.25 -1.95
CA ASP A 138 4.44 5.85 -2.19
C ASP A 138 3.51 5.70 -3.40
N VAL A 139 4.04 5.98 -4.59
CA VAL A 139 3.31 5.95 -5.86
C VAL A 139 4.16 5.36 -6.98
N ALA A 140 3.53 4.55 -7.82
CA ALA A 140 4.13 3.97 -9.00
C ALA A 140 3.10 3.87 -10.14
N VAL A 141 3.60 3.98 -11.38
CA VAL A 141 2.82 3.78 -12.60
C VAL A 141 3.29 2.53 -13.31
N VAL A 142 2.35 1.65 -13.64
CA VAL A 142 2.60 0.39 -14.36
C VAL A 142 1.99 0.48 -15.75
N ARG A 143 2.77 0.12 -16.77
CA ARG A 143 2.27 0.04 -18.16
C ARG A 143 2.06 -1.42 -18.55
N VAL A 144 0.88 -1.76 -19.08
CA VAL A 144 0.55 -3.11 -19.56
C VAL A 144 0.91 -3.34 -21.03
N THR A 145 1.11 -4.60 -21.42
CA THR A 145 1.40 -5.00 -22.81
C THR A 145 0.16 -4.93 -23.71
N THR A 146 -1.00 -5.23 -23.16
CA THR A 146 -2.30 -5.22 -23.85
C THR A 146 -3.19 -4.14 -23.25
N SER A 147 -3.91 -3.40 -24.09
CA SER A 147 -4.83 -2.34 -23.67
C SER A 147 -5.85 -2.87 -22.67
N PHE A 148 -6.06 -2.14 -21.57
CA PHE A 148 -7.11 -2.46 -20.60
C PHE A 148 -8.50 -2.44 -21.25
N PHE A 149 -8.69 -1.63 -22.30
CA PHE A 149 -9.96 -1.45 -22.98
C PHE A 149 -10.31 -2.58 -23.96
N THR A 150 -9.47 -3.63 -24.05
CA THR A 150 -9.90 -4.88 -24.69
C THR A 150 -11.02 -5.56 -23.91
N ASP A 151 -11.17 -5.26 -22.63
CA ASP A 151 -12.30 -5.66 -21.80
C ASP A 151 -13.26 -4.47 -21.63
N PRO A 152 -14.50 -4.54 -22.15
CA PRO A 152 -15.47 -3.44 -22.05
C PRO A 152 -15.98 -3.18 -20.63
N ALA A 153 -15.74 -4.10 -19.68
CA ALA A 153 -16.05 -3.89 -18.27
C ALA A 153 -15.05 -2.95 -17.57
N ILE A 154 -13.91 -2.66 -18.21
CA ILE A 154 -12.83 -1.85 -17.63
C ILE A 154 -12.86 -0.43 -18.17
N LYS A 155 -12.72 0.56 -17.28
CA LYS A 155 -12.66 1.99 -17.62
C LYS A 155 -11.64 2.70 -16.74
N ALA A 156 -11.01 3.73 -17.27
CA ALA A 156 -10.11 4.57 -16.50
C ALA A 156 -10.88 5.46 -15.51
N ILE A 157 -10.28 5.70 -14.33
CA ILE A 157 -10.69 6.77 -13.42
C ILE A 157 -10.03 8.08 -13.83
N THR A 158 -10.72 9.20 -13.59
CA THR A 158 -10.18 10.54 -13.81
C THR A 158 -9.32 10.97 -12.63
N LEU A 159 -8.09 11.39 -12.91
CA LEU A 159 -7.20 11.99 -11.91
C LEU A 159 -7.70 13.40 -11.54
N GLN A 160 -7.44 13.81 -10.31
CA GLN A 160 -7.74 15.16 -9.84
C GLN A 160 -6.47 16.00 -9.88
N ASP A 161 -6.62 17.28 -10.21
CA ASP A 161 -5.51 18.25 -10.19
C ASP A 161 -5.42 19.00 -8.84
N ASP A 162 -6.53 19.05 -8.10
CA ASP A 162 -6.66 19.79 -6.85
C ASP A 162 -6.96 18.87 -5.66
N GLU A 163 -6.48 19.27 -4.47
CA GLU A 163 -6.80 18.58 -3.23
C GLU A 163 -8.29 18.75 -2.87
N PRO A 164 -9.02 17.66 -2.57
CA PRO A 164 -10.42 17.75 -2.16
C PRO A 164 -10.54 18.44 -0.80
N ALA A 165 -11.58 19.28 -0.63
CA ALA A 165 -11.85 19.93 0.64
C ALA A 165 -12.16 18.91 1.75
N ALA A 166 -11.75 19.21 2.98
CA ALA A 166 -12.14 18.40 4.15
C ALA A 166 -13.67 18.25 4.25
N SER A 167 -14.12 17.16 4.87
CA SER A 167 -15.53 16.72 4.93
C SER A 167 -16.12 16.24 3.59
N THR A 168 -15.34 16.20 2.51
CA THR A 168 -15.73 15.53 1.27
C THR A 168 -15.93 14.03 1.53
N SER A 169 -17.03 13.49 1.03
CA SER A 169 -17.27 12.04 1.07
C SER A 169 -16.38 11.34 0.05
N CYS A 170 -15.68 10.29 0.48
CA CYS A 170 -14.81 9.48 -0.36
C CYS A 170 -15.02 7.99 -0.05
N TYR A 171 -14.39 7.12 -0.84
CA TYR A 171 -14.50 5.68 -0.65
C TYR A 171 -13.19 4.98 -0.98
N ALA A 172 -12.98 3.81 -0.38
CA ALA A 172 -11.96 2.86 -0.78
C ALA A 172 -12.65 1.61 -1.36
N VAL A 173 -12.06 1.07 -2.42
CA VAL A 173 -12.55 -0.12 -3.12
C VAL A 173 -11.42 -1.13 -3.30
N GLY A 174 -11.67 -2.41 -3.03
CA GLY A 174 -10.65 -3.45 -3.21
C GLY A 174 -11.07 -4.83 -2.68
N TRP A 175 -10.15 -5.78 -2.75
CA TRP A 175 -10.31 -7.17 -2.28
C TRP A 175 -9.55 -7.42 -0.97
N GLY A 176 -9.50 -6.39 -0.15
CA GLY A 176 -8.78 -6.42 1.10
C GLY A 176 -9.40 -7.31 2.18
N LEU A 177 -8.69 -7.48 3.29
CA LEU A 177 -9.18 -8.04 4.54
C LEU A 177 -10.38 -7.25 5.06
N LEU A 178 -11.43 -7.97 5.45
CA LEU A 178 -12.65 -7.42 6.02
C LEU A 178 -12.52 -7.16 7.54
N THR A 179 -11.56 -7.84 8.18
CA THR A 179 -11.42 -7.87 9.64
C THR A 179 -9.95 -7.88 10.05
N ILE A 180 -9.71 -7.38 11.27
CA ILE A 180 -8.38 -7.29 11.90
C ILE A 180 -8.15 -8.47 12.86
N PRO A 181 -6.91 -8.70 13.36
CA PRO A 181 -6.64 -9.78 14.30
C PRO A 181 -7.64 -9.86 15.46
N PRO A 182 -8.00 -11.07 15.93
CA PRO A 182 -7.40 -12.37 15.60
C PRO A 182 -8.02 -13.08 14.37
N ASN A 183 -9.14 -12.59 13.85
CA ASN A 183 -9.88 -13.27 12.79
C ASN A 183 -9.70 -12.49 11.49
N PHE A 184 -8.82 -12.95 10.61
CA PHE A 184 -8.67 -12.39 9.27
C PHE A 184 -9.69 -13.03 8.32
N ILE A 185 -10.41 -12.22 7.57
CA ILE A 185 -11.35 -12.67 6.54
C ILE A 185 -10.96 -11.99 5.23
N ASP A 186 -10.53 -12.78 4.25
CA ASP A 186 -10.26 -12.30 2.90
C ASP A 186 -11.58 -12.03 2.15
N ALA A 187 -11.61 -10.94 1.40
CA ALA A 187 -12.74 -10.64 0.53
C ALA A 187 -12.59 -11.37 -0.81
N ASN A 188 -13.44 -12.39 -1.04
CA ASN A 188 -13.52 -13.06 -2.35
C ASN A 188 -14.21 -12.22 -3.42
N ASN A 189 -15.01 -11.24 -2.99
CA ASN A 189 -15.71 -10.27 -3.84
C ASN A 189 -15.17 -8.87 -3.57
N LEU A 190 -15.21 -8.00 -4.57
CA LEU A 190 -14.86 -6.59 -4.47
C LEU A 190 -15.67 -5.94 -3.35
N GLN A 191 -15.02 -5.14 -2.51
CA GLN A 191 -15.63 -4.46 -1.38
C GLN A 191 -15.54 -2.95 -1.57
N ILE A 192 -16.48 -2.22 -0.98
CA ILE A 192 -16.41 -0.78 -0.78
C ILE A 192 -16.55 -0.41 0.69
N ALA A 193 -15.73 0.53 1.14
CA ALA A 193 -15.92 1.26 2.40
C ALA A 193 -16.01 2.77 2.13
N ASN A 194 -16.97 3.44 2.78
CA ASN A 194 -17.18 4.88 2.66
C ASN A 194 -16.51 5.62 3.81
N TYR A 195 -15.94 6.78 3.49
CA TYR A 195 -15.20 7.63 4.41
C TYR A 195 -15.58 9.09 4.24
N THR A 196 -15.12 9.90 5.19
CA THR A 196 -15.25 11.35 5.14
C THR A 196 -13.88 11.94 5.38
N LEU A 197 -13.41 12.74 4.42
CA LEU A 197 -12.08 13.33 4.46
C LEU A 197 -11.94 14.22 5.71
N GLN A 198 -10.79 14.09 6.37
CA GLN A 198 -10.45 14.86 7.57
C GLN A 198 -9.43 15.94 7.24
N THR A 199 -9.32 16.97 8.07
CA THR A 199 -8.25 17.96 7.93
C THR A 199 -6.90 17.36 8.29
N SER A 200 -5.83 17.83 7.66
CA SER A 200 -4.45 17.42 7.98
C SER A 200 -4.11 17.69 9.45
N GLN A 201 -4.67 18.75 10.04
CA GLN A 201 -4.55 19.03 11.48
C GLN A 201 -5.18 17.92 12.34
N ASN A 202 -6.37 17.44 11.99
CA ASN A 202 -7.02 16.36 12.73
C ASN A 202 -6.19 15.06 12.61
N CYS A 203 -5.74 14.71 11.40
CA CYS A 203 -4.86 13.57 11.19
C CYS A 203 -3.56 13.66 11.99
N ARG A 204 -2.89 14.83 12.01
CA ARG A 204 -1.67 15.07 12.82
C ARG A 204 -1.91 14.90 14.31
N SER A 205 -3.08 15.31 14.82
CA SER A 205 -3.42 15.12 16.24
C SER A 205 -3.56 13.65 16.64
N LEU A 206 -3.95 12.79 15.70
CA LEU A 206 -4.16 11.35 15.92
C LEU A 206 -2.91 10.52 15.64
N LEU A 207 -2.12 10.91 14.63
CA LEU A 207 -1.02 10.10 14.08
C LEU A 207 0.37 10.73 14.28
N GLY A 208 0.45 11.94 14.82
CA GLY A 208 1.70 12.67 15.10
C GLY A 208 2.35 13.25 13.84
N GLU A 209 3.67 13.49 13.91
CA GLU A 209 4.49 14.08 12.83
C GLU A 209 4.74 13.14 11.64
N ARG A 210 4.02 12.01 11.56
CA ARG A 210 4.09 11.06 10.43
C ARG A 210 3.31 11.53 9.20
N ILE A 211 2.62 12.67 9.29
CA ILE A 211 1.82 13.24 8.21
C ILE A 211 2.65 14.30 7.48
N THR A 212 3.01 14.02 6.23
CA THR A 212 3.68 14.96 5.33
C THR A 212 2.66 15.78 4.53
N GLU A 213 3.05 16.99 4.11
CA GLU A 213 2.27 17.82 3.17
C GLU A 213 2.94 17.67 1.80
N GLN A 214 2.49 16.68 1.02
CA GLN A 214 2.93 16.41 -0.35
C GLN A 214 1.79 16.71 -1.32
#